data_AF-A0A536P9D1-F1
#
_entry.id   AF-A0A536P9D1-F1
#
_cell.length_a   1.000
_cell.length_b   1.000
_cell.length_c   1.000
_cell.angle_alpha   90.00
_cell.angle_beta   90.00
_cell.angle_gamma   90.00
#
_symmetry.space_group_name_H-M   'P 1'
#
loop_
_entity.id
_entity.type
_entity.pdbx_description
1 polymer ?
#
loop_
_entity_poly.entity_id
_entity_poly.type
_entity_poly.pdbx_seq_one_letter_code
_entity_poly.pdbx_strand_id
1 'polypeptide(L)'
;MTISPETPAFFGARFSLYPMTDRYVPVILDAIKGLKDTGLEVETDDVSTFLGGDRDRVFGEVERVFACAARSGEHVVMTLLLSHGCPGETYCEATGDVRPAPSAARRNGKTGVEVSAQWSLYPLGRPEYMDVIDREIGRTREAGVFARGAHFVSALHGDLGDVLRAVRTSFDAACADVPHVAAHVTVSTNSPTPSGRS
;
A
#
# COMPACT_ATOMS: atom_id res chain seq x y z
N MET A 1 5.76 25.17 29.01
CA MET A 1 6.51 24.57 27.90
C MET A 1 5.54 24.46 26.75
N THR A 2 5.60 25.43 25.84
CA THR A 2 4.71 25.58 24.70
C THR A 2 5.04 24.48 23.69
N ILE A 3 4.07 23.64 23.37
CA ILE A 3 4.20 22.63 22.31
C ILE A 3 4.29 23.40 20.99
N SER A 4 5.45 23.37 20.33
CA SER A 4 5.60 23.89 18.96
C SER A 4 4.71 23.10 17.99
N PRO A 5 4.09 23.73 16.99
CA PRO A 5 3.26 23.03 16.03
C PRO A 5 4.12 22.23 15.03
N GLU A 6 3.70 20.97 14.84
CA GLU A 6 3.72 20.18 13.60
C GLU A 6 5.06 19.60 13.10
N THR A 7 5.47 18.51 13.75
CA THR A 7 6.22 17.43 13.10
C THR A 7 5.22 16.54 12.33
N PRO A 8 5.43 16.23 11.04
CA PRO A 8 4.54 15.34 10.30
C PRO A 8 4.54 13.94 10.91
N ALA A 9 3.37 13.31 10.93
CA ALA A 9 3.26 11.92 11.31
C ALA A 9 3.94 11.03 10.25
N PHE A 10 4.87 10.19 10.71
CA PHE A 10 5.63 9.26 9.88
C PHE A 10 4.71 8.36 9.05
N PHE A 11 5.15 8.02 7.84
CA PHE A 11 4.49 7.07 6.95
C PHE A 11 5.52 6.08 6.42
N GLY A 12 5.12 4.81 6.39
CA GLY A 12 5.96 3.75 5.87
C GLY A 12 5.15 2.63 5.24
N ALA A 13 5.78 1.94 4.30
CA ALA A 13 5.29 0.73 3.67
C ALA A 13 6.33 -0.38 3.84
N ARG A 14 5.92 -1.54 4.34
CA ARG A 14 6.76 -2.74 4.39
C ARG A 14 6.12 -3.83 3.56
N PHE A 15 6.85 -4.39 2.61
CA PHE A 15 6.33 -5.41 1.72
C PHE A 15 7.24 -6.63 1.64
N SER A 16 6.64 -7.77 1.31
CA SER A 16 7.35 -9.00 0.93
C SER A 16 6.82 -9.46 -0.42
N LEU A 17 7.72 -9.97 -1.27
CA LEU A 17 7.40 -10.41 -2.62
C LEU A 17 7.64 -11.91 -2.74
N TYR A 18 6.64 -12.64 -3.21
CA TYR A 18 6.61 -14.10 -3.30
C TYR A 18 6.35 -14.52 -4.75
N PRO A 19 7.40 -14.70 -5.57
CA PRO A 19 7.29 -15.40 -6.84
C PRO A 19 7.22 -16.92 -6.62
N MET A 20 6.18 -17.58 -7.11
CA MET A 20 5.99 -19.03 -7.02
C MET A 20 6.79 -19.75 -8.12
N THR A 21 8.11 -19.58 -8.11
CA THR A 21 9.03 -20.12 -9.12
C THR A 21 10.41 -20.41 -8.53
N ASP A 22 11.13 -21.39 -9.08
CA ASP A 22 12.54 -21.65 -8.73
C ASP A 22 13.46 -20.47 -9.08
N ARG A 23 12.98 -19.57 -9.95
CA ARG A 23 13.65 -18.32 -10.33
C ARG A 23 13.30 -17.15 -9.40
N TYR A 24 12.86 -17.40 -8.17
CA TYR A 24 12.40 -16.35 -7.27
C TYR A 24 13.48 -15.29 -6.99
N VAL A 25 14.76 -15.70 -6.85
CA VAL A 25 15.88 -14.79 -6.57
C VAL A 25 16.02 -13.69 -7.62
N PRO A 26 16.24 -13.99 -8.91
CA PRO A 26 16.35 -12.94 -9.93
C PRO A 26 15.06 -12.11 -10.06
N VAL A 27 13.88 -12.72 -9.93
CA VAL A 27 12.59 -11.97 -10.00
C VAL A 27 12.50 -10.93 -8.89
N ILE A 28 12.85 -11.28 -7.64
CA ILE A 28 12.84 -10.36 -6.51
C ILE A 28 13.89 -9.26 -6.70
N LEU A 29 15.14 -9.64 -7.01
CA LEU A 29 16.25 -8.70 -7.14
C LEU A 29 16.05 -7.70 -8.29
N ASP A 30 15.51 -8.15 -9.42
CA ASP A 30 15.17 -7.27 -10.54
C ASP A 30 14.02 -6.32 -10.19
N ALA A 31 13.00 -6.79 -9.47
CA ALA A 31 11.86 -5.96 -9.06
C ALA A 31 12.28 -4.82 -8.13
N ILE A 32 13.13 -5.10 -7.13
CA ILE A 32 13.59 -4.10 -6.14
C ILE A 32 14.80 -3.27 -6.61
N LYS A 33 15.35 -3.56 -7.78
CA LYS A 33 16.49 -2.85 -8.33
C LYS A 33 16.20 -1.35 -8.43
N GLY A 34 17.16 -0.53 -8.00
CA GLY A 34 17.08 0.93 -8.05
C GLY A 34 16.30 1.59 -6.91
N LEU A 35 15.70 0.83 -5.98
CA LEU A 35 14.96 1.43 -4.85
C LEU A 35 15.85 2.38 -4.03
N LYS A 36 17.11 2.03 -3.80
CA LYS A 36 18.07 2.87 -3.05
C LYS A 36 18.41 4.20 -3.74
N ASP A 37 18.14 4.31 -5.04
CA ASP A 37 18.43 5.51 -5.83
C ASP A 37 17.22 6.47 -5.89
N THR A 38 16.09 6.09 -5.28
CA THR A 38 14.84 6.88 -5.31
C THR A 38 14.83 8.03 -4.30
N GLY A 39 15.79 8.09 -3.38
CA GLY A 39 15.78 9.04 -2.27
C GLY A 39 14.73 8.72 -1.19
N LEU A 40 14.08 7.56 -1.26
CA LEU A 40 13.34 6.98 -0.14
C LEU A 40 14.31 6.36 0.86
N GLU A 41 13.85 6.23 2.10
CA GLU A 41 14.49 5.32 3.05
C GLU A 41 14.16 3.88 2.65
N VAL A 42 15.18 3.04 2.51
CA VAL A 42 15.05 1.67 2.05
C VAL A 42 15.86 0.74 2.94
N GLU A 43 15.17 -0.18 3.60
CA GLU A 43 15.76 -1.29 4.35
C GLU A 43 15.29 -2.60 3.72
N THR A 44 16.16 -3.57 3.56
CA THR A 44 15.77 -4.92 3.10
C THR A 44 16.50 -5.94 3.94
N ASP A 45 15.72 -6.83 4.55
CA ASP A 45 16.17 -7.94 5.36
C ASP A 45 15.79 -9.27 4.68
N ASP A 46 15.96 -10.39 5.39
CA ASP A 46 15.64 -11.73 4.89
C ASP A 46 14.13 -12.02 4.82
N VAL A 47 13.28 -11.11 5.32
CA VAL A 47 11.82 -11.25 5.34
C VAL A 47 11.14 -10.27 4.37
N SER A 48 11.60 -9.03 4.31
CA SER A 48 10.84 -7.92 3.75
C SER A 48 11.71 -6.75 3.28
N THR A 49 11.09 -5.84 2.54
CA THR A 49 11.63 -4.53 2.19
C THR A 49 10.75 -3.44 2.79
N PHE A 50 11.36 -2.50 3.51
CA PHE A 50 10.74 -1.29 4.02
C PHE A 50 11.03 -0.10 3.09
N LEU A 51 10.02 0.76 2.91
CA LEU A 51 10.06 2.04 2.23
C LEU A 51 9.48 3.13 3.14
N GLY A 52 10.28 4.15 3.45
CA GLY A 52 9.88 5.33 4.21
C GLY A 52 10.12 6.63 3.43
N GLY A 53 9.29 7.65 3.68
CA GLY A 53 9.45 8.98 3.08
C GLY A 53 8.20 9.49 2.36
N ASP A 54 8.41 10.19 1.23
CA ASP A 54 7.32 10.79 0.45
C ASP A 54 6.28 9.74 0.01
N ARG A 55 5.03 9.96 0.41
CA ARG A 55 3.95 8.98 0.25
C ARG A 55 3.66 8.67 -1.22
N ASP A 56 3.67 9.67 -2.08
CA ASP A 56 3.46 9.50 -3.52
C ASP A 56 4.53 8.61 -4.14
N ARG A 57 5.79 8.86 -3.79
CA ARG A 57 6.93 8.08 -4.25
C ARG A 57 6.90 6.66 -3.70
N VAL A 58 6.59 6.45 -2.42
CA VAL A 58 6.46 5.10 -1.83
C VAL A 58 5.41 4.28 -2.58
N PHE A 59 4.19 4.79 -2.79
CA PHE A 59 3.16 4.07 -3.54
C PHE A 59 3.55 3.83 -5.01
N GLY A 60 4.22 4.79 -5.65
CA GLY A 60 4.74 4.64 -7.01
C GLY A 60 5.78 3.52 -7.11
N GLU A 61 6.68 3.41 -6.13
CA GLU A 61 7.69 2.35 -6.09
C GLU A 61 7.08 0.99 -5.77
N VAL A 62 6.09 0.90 -4.87
CA VAL A 62 5.34 -0.34 -4.61
C VAL A 62 4.64 -0.84 -5.89
N GLU A 63 3.96 0.05 -6.61
CA GLU A 63 3.34 -0.27 -7.91
C GLU A 63 4.39 -0.73 -8.93
N ARG A 64 5.51 0.00 -9.06
CA ARG A 64 6.60 -0.35 -9.99
C ARG A 64 7.20 -1.71 -9.67
N VAL A 65 7.50 -1.99 -8.41
CA VAL A 65 8.10 -3.25 -7.94
C VAL A 65 7.16 -4.40 -8.27
N PHE A 66 5.88 -4.32 -7.90
CA PHE A 66 4.92 -5.39 -8.19
C PHE A 66 4.71 -5.58 -9.70
N ALA A 67 4.57 -4.49 -10.46
CA ALA A 67 4.43 -4.58 -11.91
C ALA A 67 5.68 -5.17 -12.59
N CYS A 68 6.88 -4.89 -12.07
CA CYS A 68 8.12 -5.49 -12.57
C CYS A 68 8.14 -7.00 -12.34
N ALA A 69 7.81 -7.45 -11.13
CA ALA A 69 7.71 -8.87 -10.82
C ALA A 69 6.62 -9.56 -11.64
N ALA A 70 5.45 -8.93 -11.81
CA ALA A 70 4.34 -9.45 -12.62
C ALA A 70 4.74 -9.71 -14.08
N ARG A 71 5.60 -8.85 -14.66
CA ARG A 71 6.10 -8.97 -16.03
C ARG A 71 7.04 -10.16 -16.25
N SER A 72 7.46 -10.85 -15.19
CA SER A 72 8.16 -12.14 -15.32
C SER A 72 7.28 -13.25 -15.91
N GLY A 73 5.94 -13.06 -15.88
CA GLY A 73 4.94 -14.06 -16.27
C GLY A 73 4.66 -15.11 -15.18
N GLU A 74 5.41 -15.09 -14.08
CA GLU A 74 5.24 -16.03 -12.96
C GLU A 74 4.05 -15.63 -12.08
N HIS A 75 3.47 -16.60 -11.35
CA HIS A 75 2.54 -16.30 -10.26
C HIS A 75 3.31 -15.54 -9.17
N VAL A 76 2.89 -14.29 -8.92
CA VAL A 76 3.50 -13.43 -7.91
C VAL A 76 2.45 -12.96 -6.92
N VAL A 77 2.82 -13.00 -5.64
CA VAL A 77 2.08 -12.40 -4.54
C VAL A 77 2.94 -11.34 -3.85
N MET A 78 2.34 -10.24 -3.44
CA MET A 78 2.95 -9.27 -2.53
C MET A 78 2.05 -9.07 -1.32
N THR A 79 2.63 -9.16 -0.12
CA THR A 79 2.01 -8.63 1.10
C THR A 79 2.57 -7.24 1.34
N LEU A 80 1.72 -6.30 1.71
CA LEU A 80 2.04 -4.90 1.93
C LEU A 80 1.38 -4.44 3.22
N LEU A 81 2.20 -3.98 4.16
CA LEU A 81 1.78 -3.32 5.39
C LEU A 81 2.03 -1.82 5.25
N LEU A 82 0.97 -1.04 5.37
CA LEU A 82 1.01 0.42 5.43
C LEU A 82 0.85 0.86 6.87
N SER A 83 1.63 1.85 7.29
CA SER A 83 1.53 2.44 8.63
C SER A 83 1.64 3.96 8.55
N HIS A 84 0.81 4.64 9.33
CA HIS A 84 0.85 6.08 9.53
C HIS A 84 0.66 6.41 11.01
N GLY A 85 1.54 7.26 11.54
CA GLY A 85 1.40 7.83 12.89
C GLY A 85 1.58 6.83 14.04
N CYS A 86 2.50 5.88 13.88
CA CYS A 86 2.86 4.92 14.93
C CYS A 86 3.42 5.63 16.18
N PRO A 87 2.90 5.37 17.40
CA PRO A 87 3.39 5.96 18.63
C PRO A 87 4.83 5.55 18.95
N GLY A 88 5.72 6.53 19.16
CA GLY A 88 7.12 6.29 19.54
C GLY A 88 8.12 6.28 18.37
N GLU A 89 7.63 6.25 17.12
CA GLU A 89 8.49 6.50 15.95
C GLU A 89 8.85 7.99 15.90
N THR A 90 10.03 8.29 16.44
CA THR A 90 10.56 9.64 16.54
C THR A 90 11.39 9.93 15.31
N TYR A 91 10.78 10.39 14.20
CA TYR A 91 11.55 11.16 13.22
C TYR A 91 11.73 12.57 13.78
N CYS A 92 12.83 12.75 14.52
CA CYS A 92 13.44 14.05 14.69
C CYS A 92 13.98 14.51 13.33
N GLU A 93 13.73 15.79 13.03
CA GLU A 93 14.25 16.57 11.89
C GLU A 93 13.42 16.58 10.58
N ALA A 94 12.50 17.55 10.57
CA ALA A 94 12.25 18.50 9.48
C ALA A 94 11.84 17.98 8.10
N THR A 95 10.53 17.87 7.88
CA THR A 95 9.88 18.52 6.72
C THR A 95 8.55 19.09 7.22
N GLY A 96 8.22 20.33 6.85
CA GLY A 96 7.11 21.09 7.44
C GLY A 96 5.73 20.55 7.09
N ASP A 97 4.73 21.17 7.72
CA ASP A 97 3.28 21.10 7.52
C ASP A 97 2.83 20.41 6.21
N VAL A 98 2.36 19.17 6.37
CA VAL A 98 1.55 18.48 5.35
C VAL A 98 0.43 17.77 6.09
N ARG A 99 -0.70 18.46 6.32
CA ARG A 99 -1.99 17.80 6.05
C ARG A 99 -1.81 17.09 4.70
N PRO A 100 -1.97 15.76 4.57
CA PRO A 100 -1.89 15.14 3.26
C PRO A 100 -2.89 15.89 2.38
N ALA A 101 -2.38 16.71 1.45
CA ALA A 101 -3.22 17.36 0.47
C ALA A 101 -4.00 16.22 -0.19
N PRO A 102 -5.30 16.37 -0.44
CA PRO A 102 -6.08 15.34 -1.11
C PRO A 102 -5.27 14.89 -2.32
N SER A 103 -4.86 13.63 -2.30
CA SER A 103 -3.96 13.08 -3.30
C SER A 103 -4.56 13.39 -4.66
N ALA A 104 -3.93 14.30 -5.41
CA ALA A 104 -4.14 14.38 -6.84
C ALA A 104 -3.36 13.19 -7.43
N ALA A 105 -3.78 11.97 -7.08
CA ALA A 105 -3.19 10.74 -7.56
C ALA A 105 -3.16 10.86 -9.07
N ARG A 106 -1.98 11.16 -9.63
CA ARG A 106 -1.82 11.33 -11.07
C ARG A 106 -2.38 10.06 -11.68
N ARG A 107 -3.35 10.22 -12.60
CA ARG A 107 -3.81 9.11 -13.42
C ARG A 107 -2.65 8.73 -14.33
N ASN A 108 -1.75 7.92 -13.78
CA ASN A 108 -0.88 7.09 -14.59
C ASN A 108 -1.82 6.20 -15.41
N GLY A 109 -1.52 6.01 -16.69
CA GLY A 109 -2.29 5.09 -17.54
C GLY A 109 -2.34 3.70 -16.94
N LYS A 110 -3.20 2.84 -17.48
CA LYS A 110 -3.30 1.44 -17.04
C LYS A 110 -1.92 0.78 -17.01
N THR A 111 -1.63 0.07 -15.92
CA THR A 111 -0.38 -0.69 -15.78
C THR A 111 -0.34 -1.91 -16.71
N GLY A 112 -1.53 -2.40 -17.10
CA GLY A 112 -1.70 -3.62 -17.89
C GLY A 112 -1.55 -4.90 -17.06
N VAL A 113 -1.42 -4.79 -15.73
CA VAL A 113 -1.30 -5.91 -14.80
C VAL A 113 -2.63 -6.10 -14.09
N GLU A 114 -3.39 -7.12 -14.46
CA GLU A 114 -4.62 -7.48 -13.75
C GLU A 114 -4.26 -8.20 -12.43
N VAL A 115 -4.91 -7.79 -11.34
CA VAL A 115 -4.64 -8.33 -10.00
C VAL A 115 -5.92 -8.67 -9.26
N SER A 116 -5.82 -9.65 -8.36
CA SER A 116 -6.77 -9.82 -7.27
C SER A 116 -6.08 -9.41 -5.97
N ALA A 117 -6.75 -8.65 -5.13
CA ALA A 117 -6.21 -8.23 -3.85
C ALA A 117 -7.19 -8.48 -2.70
N GLN A 118 -6.66 -8.61 -1.50
CA GLN A 118 -7.40 -8.62 -0.25
C GLN A 118 -6.82 -7.53 0.64
N TRP A 119 -7.67 -6.71 1.25
CA TRP A 119 -7.20 -5.64 2.13
C TRP A 119 -8.01 -5.54 3.41
N SER A 120 -7.34 -5.08 4.47
CA SER A 120 -7.90 -4.78 5.79
C SER A 120 -7.36 -3.43 6.25
N LEU A 121 -8.24 -2.63 6.87
CA LEU A 121 -7.91 -1.32 7.41
C LEU A 121 -8.06 -1.37 8.94
N TYR A 122 -7.10 -0.78 9.65
CA TYR A 122 -7.03 -0.75 11.11
C TYR A 122 -6.89 0.70 11.60
N PRO A 123 -8.00 1.43 11.79
CA PRO A 123 -7.99 2.72 12.46
C PRO A 123 -7.80 2.50 13.97
N LEU A 124 -6.62 2.82 14.49
CA LEU A 124 -6.22 2.46 15.85
C LEU A 124 -6.60 3.55 16.86
N GLY A 125 -6.99 3.14 18.07
CA GLY A 125 -7.33 4.06 19.16
C GLY A 125 -8.66 4.80 19.02
N ARG A 126 -9.56 4.33 18.13
CA ARG A 126 -10.90 4.90 17.90
C ARG A 126 -11.99 3.86 18.25
N PRO A 127 -12.94 4.17 19.16
CA PRO A 127 -14.08 3.28 19.42
C PRO A 127 -14.96 3.08 18.18
N GLU A 128 -15.15 4.12 17.37
CA GLU A 128 -15.97 4.12 16.16
C GLU A 128 -15.20 3.66 14.91
N TYR A 129 -14.17 2.83 15.07
CA TYR A 129 -13.30 2.39 13.96
C TYR A 129 -14.06 1.70 12.83
N MET A 130 -15.18 1.03 13.13
CA MET A 130 -16.02 0.37 12.12
C MET A 130 -16.64 1.36 11.14
N ASP A 131 -17.04 2.56 11.59
CA ASP A 131 -17.62 3.59 10.70
C ASP A 131 -16.58 4.08 9.68
N VAL A 132 -15.32 4.19 10.11
CA VAL A 132 -14.19 4.51 9.23
C VAL A 132 -13.96 3.38 8.23
N ILE A 133 -13.94 2.12 8.69
CA ILE A 133 -13.76 0.95 7.81
C ILE A 133 -14.87 0.89 6.76
N ASP A 134 -16.13 1.01 7.16
CA ASP A 134 -17.27 0.90 6.23
C ASP A 134 -17.27 2.00 5.17
N ARG A 135 -16.95 3.23 5.57
CA ARG A 135 -16.83 4.36 4.64
C ARG A 135 -15.71 4.14 3.63
N GLU A 136 -14.54 3.67 4.08
CA GLU A 136 -13.40 3.45 3.20
C GLU A 136 -13.58 2.20 2.31
N ILE A 137 -14.30 1.16 2.76
CA ILE A 137 -14.79 0.10 1.86
C ILE A 137 -15.72 0.69 0.81
N GLY A 138 -16.63 1.60 1.18
CA GLY A 138 -17.49 2.34 0.26
C GLY A 138 -16.70 3.02 -0.86
N ARG A 139 -15.57 3.66 -0.52
CA ARG A 139 -14.67 4.30 -1.50
C ARG A 139 -14.09 3.32 -2.52
N THR A 140 -13.76 2.09 -2.10
CA THR A 140 -13.29 1.05 -3.04
C THR A 140 -14.39 0.57 -3.99
N ARG A 141 -15.67 0.67 -3.59
CA ARG A 141 -16.83 0.38 -4.46
C ARG A 141 -17.04 1.48 -5.48
N GLU A 142 -16.95 2.74 -5.05
CA GLU A 142 -17.04 3.92 -5.93
C GLU A 142 -15.91 3.92 -6.97
N ALA A 143 -14.71 3.47 -6.58
CA ALA A 143 -13.58 3.28 -7.49
C ALA A 143 -13.76 2.11 -8.48
N GLY A 144 -14.80 1.27 -8.32
CA GLY A 144 -15.11 0.17 -9.23
C GLY A 144 -14.20 -1.05 -9.10
N VAL A 145 -13.36 -1.13 -8.06
CA VAL A 145 -12.42 -2.25 -7.85
C VAL A 145 -12.89 -3.23 -6.77
N PHE A 146 -13.93 -2.90 -6.00
CA PHE A 146 -14.47 -3.82 -5.00
C PHE A 146 -15.08 -5.06 -5.66
N ALA A 147 -14.65 -6.24 -5.23
CA ALA A 147 -15.20 -7.52 -5.67
C ALA A 147 -16.24 -8.06 -4.67
N ARG A 148 -15.81 -8.38 -3.44
CA ARG A 148 -16.68 -8.98 -2.42
C ARG A 148 -16.12 -8.81 -1.01
N GLY A 149 -16.98 -8.97 -0.01
CA GLY A 149 -16.53 -9.18 1.37
C GLY A 149 -15.99 -10.60 1.55
N ALA A 150 -15.05 -10.78 2.47
CA ALA A 150 -14.64 -12.08 2.99
C ALA A 150 -14.37 -11.95 4.50
N HIS A 151 -14.16 -13.06 5.18
CA HIS A 151 -13.75 -12.99 6.58
C HIS A 151 -12.45 -12.19 6.69
N PHE A 152 -12.48 -11.15 7.54
CA PHE A 152 -11.36 -10.26 7.89
C PHE A 152 -10.86 -9.29 6.81
N VAL A 153 -11.27 -9.45 5.55
CA VAL A 153 -10.77 -8.66 4.41
C VAL A 153 -11.89 -8.23 3.47
N SER A 154 -11.68 -7.14 2.75
CA SER A 154 -12.42 -6.83 1.52
C SER A 154 -11.58 -7.26 0.32
N ALA A 155 -12.19 -8.01 -0.60
CA ALA A 155 -11.54 -8.42 -1.85
C ALA A 155 -11.70 -7.33 -2.92
N LEU A 156 -10.59 -6.98 -3.57
CA LEU A 156 -10.52 -6.03 -4.68
C LEU A 156 -10.01 -6.75 -5.94
N HIS A 157 -10.36 -6.23 -7.12
CA HIS A 157 -9.91 -6.80 -8.39
C HIS A 157 -9.94 -5.74 -9.51
N GLY A 158 -8.94 -5.77 -10.39
CA GLY A 158 -8.80 -4.85 -11.52
C GLY A 158 -7.35 -4.65 -11.94
N ASP A 159 -7.06 -3.57 -12.66
CA ASP A 159 -5.69 -3.14 -12.96
C ASP A 159 -4.95 -2.79 -11.66
N LEU A 160 -3.68 -3.18 -11.54
CA LEU A 160 -2.84 -2.92 -10.39
C LEU A 160 -2.86 -1.44 -9.97
N GLY A 161 -2.75 -0.53 -10.93
CA GLY A 161 -2.72 0.91 -10.66
C GLY A 161 -4.06 1.42 -10.14
N ASP A 162 -5.17 0.85 -10.58
CA ASP A 162 -6.50 1.21 -10.07
C ASP A 162 -6.73 0.65 -8.67
N VAL A 163 -6.33 -0.60 -8.41
CA VAL A 163 -6.44 -1.25 -7.09
C VAL A 163 -5.58 -0.53 -6.05
N LEU A 164 -4.29 -0.28 -6.33
CA LEU A 164 -3.40 0.41 -5.40
C LEU A 164 -3.83 1.86 -5.19
N ARG A 165 -4.36 2.54 -6.21
CA ARG A 165 -4.93 3.88 -6.06
C ARG A 165 -6.14 3.87 -5.13
N ALA A 166 -7.07 2.93 -5.29
CA ALA A 166 -8.23 2.82 -4.41
C ALA A 166 -7.82 2.57 -2.95
N VAL A 167 -6.86 1.66 -2.71
CA VAL A 167 -6.27 1.42 -1.38
C VAL A 167 -5.65 2.70 -0.84
N ARG A 168 -4.80 3.38 -1.63
CA ARG A 168 -4.13 4.61 -1.24
C ARG A 168 -5.12 5.70 -0.84
N THR A 169 -6.09 5.99 -1.71
CA THR A 169 -7.10 7.03 -1.44
C THR A 169 -7.89 6.73 -0.17
N SER A 170 -8.22 5.46 0.05
CA SER A 170 -8.94 5.01 1.24
C SER A 170 -8.09 5.13 2.52
N PHE A 171 -6.82 4.73 2.44
CA PHE A 171 -5.87 4.87 3.54
C PHE A 171 -5.58 6.33 3.89
N ASP A 172 -5.36 7.19 2.90
CA ASP A 172 -5.13 8.63 3.07
C ASP A 172 -6.35 9.31 3.71
N ALA A 173 -7.56 8.95 3.28
CA ALA A 173 -8.80 9.45 3.88
C ALA A 173 -8.96 9.00 5.35
N ALA A 174 -8.62 7.76 5.68
CA ALA A 174 -8.62 7.28 7.07
C ALA A 174 -7.61 8.04 7.94
N CYS A 175 -6.40 8.31 7.41
CA CYS A 175 -5.37 9.08 8.11
C CYS A 175 -5.76 10.54 8.39
N ALA A 176 -6.66 11.12 7.58
CA ALA A 176 -7.17 12.47 7.82
C ALA A 176 -8.05 12.54 9.09
N ASP A 177 -8.69 11.44 9.47
CA ASP A 177 -9.60 11.36 10.63
C ASP A 177 -8.96 10.71 11.86
N VAL A 178 -7.98 9.82 11.65
CA VAL A 178 -7.42 8.97 12.70
C VAL A 178 -5.89 9.13 12.76
N PRO A 179 -5.32 9.49 13.92
CA PRO A 179 -3.87 9.74 14.03
C PRO A 179 -2.98 8.53 13.78
N HIS A 180 -3.46 7.32 14.10
CA HIS A 180 -2.72 6.08 13.92
C HIS A 180 -3.54 5.11 13.08
N VAL A 181 -3.07 4.82 11.87
CA VAL A 181 -3.75 3.93 10.93
C VAL A 181 -2.74 2.94 10.38
N ALA A 182 -3.11 1.65 10.43
CA ALA A 182 -2.41 0.61 9.71
C ALA A 182 -3.35 -0.01 8.66
N ALA A 183 -2.80 -0.54 7.57
CA ALA A 183 -3.55 -1.34 6.61
C ALA A 183 -2.69 -2.49 6.10
N HIS A 184 -3.31 -3.63 5.88
CA HIS A 184 -2.65 -4.77 5.26
C HIS A 184 -3.30 -5.05 3.91
N VAL A 185 -2.48 -5.30 2.89
CA VAL A 185 -2.91 -5.61 1.54
C VAL A 185 -2.14 -6.83 1.07
N THR A 186 -2.83 -7.81 0.50
CA THR A 186 -2.20 -8.91 -0.23
C THR A 186 -2.65 -8.83 -1.67
N VAL A 187 -1.71 -8.69 -2.60
CA VAL A 187 -1.97 -8.54 -4.04
C VAL A 187 -1.40 -9.75 -4.76
N SER A 188 -2.17 -10.33 -5.69
CA SER A 188 -1.77 -11.49 -6.48
C SER A 188 -2.07 -11.29 -7.97
N THR A 189 -1.15 -11.74 -8.80
CA THR A 189 -1.29 -11.77 -10.27
C THR A 189 -0.78 -13.08 -10.83
N ASN A 190 -1.20 -13.44 -12.05
CA ASN A 190 -0.84 -14.70 -12.73
C ASN A 190 -1.11 -15.97 -11.89
N SER A 191 -2.10 -15.94 -10.98
CA SER A 191 -2.49 -17.11 -10.20
C SER A 191 -3.03 -18.21 -11.13
N PRO A 192 -2.71 -19.50 -10.89
CA PRO A 192 -3.25 -20.61 -11.68
C PRO A 192 -4.73 -20.89 -11.41
N THR A 193 -5.32 -20.26 -10.39
CA THR A 193 -6.75 -20.38 -10.06
C THR A 193 -7.56 -19.21 -10.63
N PRO A 194 -8.88 -19.37 -10.84
CA PRO A 194 -9.74 -18.29 -11.32
C PRO A 194 -9.64 -17.02 -10.47
N SER A 195 -9.74 -15.86 -11.12
CA SER A 195 -9.86 -14.58 -10.43
C SER A 195 -11.20 -14.49 -9.70
N GLY A 196 -11.24 -13.76 -8.58
CA GLY A 196 -12.39 -13.67 -7.67
C GLY A 196 -13.65 -12.96 -8.22
N ARG A 197 -13.86 -12.93 -9.54
CA ARG A 197 -15.05 -12.40 -10.22
C ARG A 197 -16.22 -13.42 -10.30
N SER A 198 -16.10 -14.59 -9.67
CA SER A 198 -17.16 -15.62 -9.65
C SER A 198 -18.32 -15.25 -8.74
#